data_AF-A0A965U553-F1
#
_entry.id   AF-A0A965U553-F1
#
_cell.length_a   1.000
_cell.length_b   1.000
_cell.length_c   1.000
_cell.angle_alpha   90.00
_cell.angle_beta   90.00
_cell.angle_gamma   90.00
#
_symmetry.space_group_name_H-M   'P 1'
#
loop_
_entity.id
_entity.type
_entity.pdbx_description
1 polymer ?
#
loop_
_entity_poly.entity_id
_entity_poly.type
_entity_poly.pdbx_seq_one_letter_code
_entity_poly.pdbx_strand_id
1 'polypeptide(L)'
;MNDKIGVTITKKTQQQVTWELLKTLADECRIEELLAVGDELQVELKTGEAVAFQLADLCMGTGGRPCFILKECLKDEKPMNKTNTNKGGWEKSFMREWLNETIFHQLPDELQAIVMPRVIKQKLGSKTVETVDKLWLPSHTEMFGADAEWAPADTEDAQLALFRTERSRVKECAGRGTWWYWLRSPFGSSSASFCRVYSGGSAYTSGASISYGVAFGFCI
;
A
#
# COMPACT_ATOMS: atom_id res chain seq x y z
N MET A 1 50.48 -6.86 -16.86
CA MET A 1 49.15 -7.49 -17.10
C MET A 1 48.13 -6.38 -16.96
N ASN A 2 47.41 -6.02 -18.03
CA ASN A 2 46.33 -5.05 -17.94
C ASN A 2 45.08 -5.79 -17.51
N ASP A 3 44.75 -5.72 -16.21
CA ASP A 3 43.45 -6.15 -15.73
C ASP A 3 42.40 -5.26 -16.39
N LYS A 4 41.65 -5.83 -17.34
CA LYS A 4 40.51 -5.14 -17.93
C LYS A 4 39.43 -5.02 -16.85
N ILE A 5 39.20 -3.80 -16.39
CA ILE A 5 38.12 -3.48 -15.45
C ILE A 5 36.79 -3.75 -16.18
N GLY A 6 36.11 -4.81 -15.78
CA GLY A 6 34.75 -5.12 -16.26
C GLY A 6 33.75 -4.09 -15.73
N VAL A 7 32.70 -3.82 -16.52
CA VAL A 7 31.57 -2.98 -16.10
C VAL A 7 30.30 -3.82 -16.03
N THR A 8 29.39 -3.46 -15.13
CA THR A 8 28.06 -4.09 -15.02
C THR A 8 27.01 -3.15 -15.61
N ILE A 9 26.08 -3.71 -16.39
CA ILE A 9 24.95 -2.98 -16.98
C ILE A 9 23.66 -3.50 -16.37
N THR A 10 22.79 -2.60 -15.91
CA THR A 10 21.42 -2.89 -15.47
C THR A 10 20.43 -2.43 -16.54
N LYS A 11 19.48 -3.27 -16.93
CA LYS A 11 18.41 -2.96 -17.89
C LYS A 11 17.05 -3.28 -17.28
N LYS A 12 16.04 -2.47 -17.60
CA LYS A 12 14.63 -2.74 -17.28
C LYS A 12 13.95 -3.36 -18.51
N THR A 13 13.15 -4.39 -18.32
CA THR A 13 12.35 -5.05 -19.37
C THR A 13 10.86 -4.79 -19.14
N GLN A 14 10.07 -4.92 -20.20
CA GLN A 14 8.61 -4.86 -20.15
C GLN A 14 8.06 -6.01 -20.97
N GLN A 15 6.98 -6.61 -20.48
CA GLN A 15 6.23 -7.65 -21.17
C GLN A 15 4.75 -7.48 -20.87
N GLN A 16 3.90 -7.90 -21.80
CA GLN A 16 2.46 -7.93 -21.60
C GLN A 16 2.06 -9.30 -21.05
N VAL A 17 1.24 -9.29 -19.99
CA VAL A 17 0.67 -10.47 -19.36
C VAL A 17 -0.82 -10.24 -19.12
N THR A 18 -1.59 -11.31 -19.00
CA THR A 18 -3.03 -11.20 -18.70
C THR A 18 -3.29 -11.28 -17.20
N TRP A 19 -4.41 -10.73 -16.75
CA TRP A 19 -4.85 -10.84 -15.37
C TRP A 19 -5.14 -12.29 -14.97
N GLU A 20 -5.62 -13.11 -15.91
CA GLU A 20 -5.83 -14.54 -15.71
C GLU A 20 -4.52 -15.28 -15.42
N LEU A 21 -3.44 -14.96 -16.14
CA LEU A 21 -2.12 -15.56 -15.86
C LEU A 21 -1.61 -15.18 -14.46
N LEU A 22 -1.74 -13.89 -14.08
CA LEU A 22 -1.36 -13.44 -12.74
C LEU A 22 -2.16 -14.16 -11.66
N LYS A 23 -3.47 -14.31 -11.86
CA LYS A 23 -4.33 -15.06 -10.95
C LYS A 23 -3.92 -16.53 -10.85
N THR A 24 -3.69 -17.20 -11.98
CA THR A 24 -3.26 -18.61 -11.97
C THR A 24 -1.95 -18.79 -11.22
N LEU A 25 -0.96 -17.94 -11.47
CA LEU A 25 0.32 -18.02 -10.76
C LEU A 25 0.17 -17.69 -9.27
N ALA A 26 -0.71 -16.77 -8.90
CA ALA A 26 -0.99 -16.47 -7.49
C ALA A 26 -1.68 -17.66 -6.79
N ASP A 27 -2.73 -18.23 -7.39
CA ASP A 27 -3.48 -19.39 -6.86
C ASP A 27 -2.59 -20.63 -6.70
N GLU A 28 -1.60 -20.80 -7.59
CA GLU A 28 -0.64 -21.91 -7.57
C GLU A 28 0.60 -21.63 -6.72
N CYS A 29 0.71 -20.46 -6.08
CA CYS A 29 1.89 -20.01 -5.33
C CYS A 29 3.18 -20.02 -6.17
N ARG A 30 3.09 -19.55 -7.42
CA ARG A 30 4.17 -19.52 -8.43
C ARG A 30 4.40 -18.12 -9.01
N ILE A 31 3.90 -17.07 -8.35
CA ILE A 31 4.01 -15.69 -8.85
C ILE A 31 5.47 -15.26 -9.03
N GLU A 32 6.40 -15.82 -8.24
CA GLU A 32 7.84 -15.55 -8.37
C GLU A 32 8.47 -16.03 -9.68
N GLU A 33 7.79 -16.90 -10.44
CA GLU A 33 8.24 -17.28 -11.79
C GLU A 33 8.15 -16.09 -12.76
N LEU A 34 7.33 -15.09 -12.42
CA LEU A 34 7.04 -13.95 -13.28
C LEU A 34 7.46 -12.61 -12.67
N LEU A 35 7.28 -12.43 -11.35
CA LEU A 35 7.46 -11.14 -10.68
C LEU A 35 8.37 -11.26 -9.45
N ALA A 36 9.24 -10.28 -9.29
CA ALA A 36 9.99 -10.02 -8.06
C ALA A 36 9.39 -8.83 -7.29
N VAL A 37 9.66 -8.76 -5.99
CA VAL A 37 9.27 -7.60 -5.16
C VAL A 37 9.82 -6.31 -5.79
N GLY A 38 8.94 -5.33 -5.98
CA GLY A 38 9.25 -4.05 -6.63
C GLY A 38 8.91 -3.99 -8.13
N ASP A 39 8.64 -5.12 -8.78
CA ASP A 39 8.17 -5.14 -10.17
C ASP A 39 6.80 -4.46 -10.30
N GLU A 40 6.59 -3.80 -11.44
CA GLU A 40 5.51 -2.85 -11.65
C GLU A 40 4.43 -3.40 -12.59
N LEU A 41 3.17 -3.34 -12.15
CA LEU A 41 1.98 -3.51 -12.99
C LEU A 41 1.49 -2.13 -13.42
N GLN A 42 1.49 -1.85 -14.72
CA GLN A 42 0.92 -0.63 -15.29
C GLN A 42 -0.59 -0.84 -15.52
N VAL A 43 -1.42 0.06 -14.98
CA VAL A 43 -2.88 -0.04 -15.02
C VAL A 43 -3.48 1.31 -15.35
N GLU A 44 -4.45 1.33 -16.27
CA GLU A 44 -5.30 2.51 -16.48
C GLU A 44 -6.60 2.32 -15.70
N LEU A 45 -6.90 3.24 -14.79
CA LEU A 45 -8.19 3.27 -14.10
C LEU A 45 -9.29 3.63 -15.10
N LYS A 46 -10.54 3.25 -14.82
CA LYS A 46 -11.71 3.63 -15.63
C LYS A 46 -11.93 5.14 -15.73
N THR A 47 -11.27 5.93 -14.89
CA THR A 47 -11.23 7.39 -14.96
C THR A 47 -10.26 7.92 -16.03
N GLY A 48 -9.45 7.06 -16.65
CA GLY A 48 -8.34 7.40 -17.54
C GLY A 48 -7.04 7.74 -16.82
N GLU A 49 -6.99 7.62 -15.48
CA GLU A 49 -5.77 7.83 -14.71
C GLU A 49 -4.84 6.62 -14.85
N ALA A 50 -3.64 6.83 -15.39
CA ALA A 50 -2.61 5.81 -15.46
C ALA A 50 -1.86 5.72 -14.13
N VAL A 51 -1.83 4.51 -13.56
CA VAL A 51 -1.15 4.20 -12.29
C VAL A 51 -0.23 3.00 -12.45
N ALA A 52 0.76 2.89 -11.57
CA ALA A 52 1.62 1.72 -11.46
C ALA A 52 1.48 1.12 -10.06
N PHE A 53 1.33 -0.19 -9.96
CA PHE A 53 1.39 -0.92 -8.69
C PHE A 53 2.69 -1.71 -8.61
N GLN A 54 3.32 -1.74 -7.44
CA GLN A 54 4.51 -2.54 -7.18
C GLN A 54 4.15 -3.78 -6.36
N LEU A 55 4.70 -4.93 -6.73
CA LEU A 55 4.62 -6.12 -5.89
C LEU A 55 5.30 -5.83 -4.56
N ALA A 56 4.53 -5.86 -3.48
CA ALA A 56 4.95 -5.40 -2.16
C ALA A 56 5.46 -6.52 -1.26
N ASP A 57 4.83 -7.69 -1.34
CA ASP A 57 5.21 -8.90 -0.63
C ASP A 57 4.75 -10.11 -1.45
N LEU A 58 5.57 -11.17 -1.41
CA LEU A 58 5.35 -12.41 -2.12
C LEU A 58 4.47 -13.39 -1.34
N CYS A 59 4.48 -13.39 0.01
CA CYS A 59 3.60 -14.28 0.81
C CYS A 59 3.80 -14.25 2.35
N MET A 60 4.76 -13.51 2.94
CA MET A 60 5.16 -13.80 4.33
C MET A 60 4.48 -12.92 5.41
N GLY A 61 3.79 -11.84 5.04
CA GLY A 61 3.10 -10.94 5.99
C GLY A 61 1.59 -10.78 5.82
N THR A 62 0.98 -11.37 4.78
CA THR A 62 -0.37 -11.00 4.29
C THR A 62 -1.36 -12.17 4.21
N GLY A 63 -1.11 -13.28 4.92
CA GLY A 63 -1.96 -14.47 4.85
C GLY A 63 -1.77 -15.32 3.60
N GLY A 64 -0.58 -15.26 2.98
CA GLY A 64 -0.18 -16.16 1.89
C GLY A 64 -0.64 -15.74 0.50
N ARG A 65 -0.82 -14.43 0.24
CA ARG A 65 -1.20 -13.91 -1.09
C ARG A 65 -0.24 -12.82 -1.57
N PRO A 66 0.07 -12.76 -2.88
CA PRO A 66 0.80 -11.65 -3.47
C PRO A 66 -0.01 -10.36 -3.30
N CYS A 67 0.63 -9.33 -2.74
CA CYS A 67 -0.02 -8.04 -2.53
C CYS A 67 0.75 -6.93 -3.23
N PHE A 68 0.00 -6.00 -3.80
CA PHE A 68 0.50 -4.90 -4.61
C PHE A 68 0.14 -3.57 -3.95
N ILE A 69 1.06 -2.60 -4.00
CA ILE A 69 0.84 -1.22 -3.52
C ILE A 69 1.09 -0.25 -4.66
N LEU A 70 0.26 0.78 -4.78
CA LEU A 70 0.52 1.89 -5.70
C LEU A 70 1.94 2.43 -5.55
N LYS A 71 2.67 2.55 -6.65
CA LYS A 71 4.01 3.13 -6.69
C LYS A 71 3.97 4.61 -6.27
N GLU A 72 3.11 5.37 -6.92
CA GLU A 72 2.87 6.80 -6.70
C GLU A 72 1.45 7.03 -6.14
N CYS A 73 1.19 8.21 -5.57
CA CYS A 73 -0.16 8.53 -5.10
C CYS A 73 -1.15 8.60 -6.26
N LEU A 74 -2.42 8.35 -5.96
CA LEU A 74 -3.52 8.87 -6.78
C LEU A 74 -3.42 10.39 -6.96
N LYS A 75 -3.95 10.90 -8.07
CA LYS A 75 -4.01 12.33 -8.40
C LYS A 75 -4.75 13.14 -7.33
N ASP A 76 -5.85 12.60 -6.83
CA ASP A 76 -6.67 13.26 -5.83
C ASP A 76 -6.22 12.90 -4.41
N GLU A 77 -5.91 13.93 -3.63
CA GLU A 77 -5.72 13.78 -2.19
C GLU A 77 -7.05 13.57 -1.47
N LYS A 78 -7.01 12.82 -0.37
CA LYS A 78 -8.16 12.63 0.51
C LYS A 78 -7.77 12.73 1.97
N PRO A 79 -8.68 13.19 2.85
CA PRO A 79 -8.48 13.09 4.28
C PRO A 79 -8.73 11.66 4.75
N MET A 80 -8.12 11.27 5.86
CA MET A 80 -8.41 9.99 6.49
C MET A 80 -9.85 9.96 7.03
N ASN A 81 -10.30 11.07 7.62
CA ASN A 81 -11.64 11.27 8.15
C ASN A 81 -12.16 12.68 7.85
N LYS A 82 -13.50 12.83 7.79
CA LYS A 82 -14.13 14.15 7.57
C LYS A 82 -13.90 15.14 8.72
N THR A 83 -13.54 14.64 9.90
CA THR A 83 -13.22 15.43 11.11
C THR A 83 -11.94 14.91 11.76
N ASN A 84 -11.29 15.73 12.60
CA ASN A 84 -10.08 15.36 13.34
C ASN A 84 -10.36 14.35 14.47
N THR A 85 -10.61 13.09 14.09
CA THR A 85 -10.77 11.96 14.99
C THR A 85 -10.14 10.71 14.39
N ASN A 86 -9.59 9.84 15.25
CA ASN A 86 -9.21 8.48 14.90
C ASN A 86 -10.04 7.42 15.65
N LYS A 87 -11.16 7.84 16.25
CA LYS A 87 -12.07 6.94 16.97
C LYS A 87 -12.62 5.89 16.01
N GLY A 88 -12.44 4.61 16.37
CA GLY A 88 -12.84 3.48 15.53
C GLY A 88 -11.78 3.04 14.51
N GLY A 89 -10.61 3.69 14.49
CA GLY A 89 -9.49 3.27 13.66
C GLY A 89 -9.80 3.23 12.16
N TRP A 90 -9.21 2.27 11.47
CA TRP A 90 -9.41 2.02 10.05
C TRP A 90 -10.85 1.63 9.71
N GLU A 91 -11.48 0.79 10.55
CA GLU A 91 -12.86 0.29 10.35
C GLU A 91 -13.84 1.42 10.07
N LYS A 92 -13.76 2.49 10.87
CA LYS A 92 -14.67 3.64 10.80
C LYS A 92 -14.11 4.80 9.99
N SER A 93 -13.01 4.59 9.28
CA SER A 93 -12.39 5.66 8.53
C SER A 93 -13.15 5.97 7.24
N PHE A 94 -13.28 7.26 6.92
CA PHE A 94 -13.81 7.68 5.62
C PHE A 94 -12.95 7.14 4.47
N MET A 95 -11.63 7.07 4.65
CA MET A 95 -10.71 6.52 3.66
C MET A 95 -11.03 5.07 3.31
N ARG A 96 -11.31 4.21 4.30
CA ARG A 96 -11.64 2.80 4.07
C ARG A 96 -12.92 2.65 3.23
N GLU A 97 -13.97 3.38 3.61
CA GLU A 97 -15.25 3.44 2.87
C GLU A 97 -15.00 3.88 1.42
N TRP A 98 -14.33 5.02 1.24
CA TRP A 98 -14.05 5.56 -0.09
C TRP A 98 -13.21 4.61 -0.97
N LEU A 99 -12.19 3.95 -0.40
CA LEU A 99 -11.41 2.97 -1.14
C LEU A 99 -12.28 1.79 -1.62
N ASN A 100 -13.08 1.21 -0.72
CA ASN A 100 -13.81 -0.03 -1.01
C ASN A 100 -15.13 0.19 -1.77
N GLU A 101 -15.75 1.35 -1.65
CA GLU A 101 -17.04 1.68 -2.27
C GLU A 101 -16.91 2.61 -3.48
N THR A 102 -15.78 3.30 -3.66
CA THR A 102 -15.55 4.19 -4.82
C THR A 102 -14.36 3.74 -5.67
N ILE A 103 -13.15 3.72 -5.09
CA ILE A 103 -11.93 3.44 -5.88
C ILE A 103 -11.91 2.02 -6.43
N PHE A 104 -12.41 1.02 -5.69
CA PHE A 104 -12.48 -0.35 -6.18
C PHE A 104 -13.22 -0.46 -7.52
N HIS A 105 -14.33 0.27 -7.68
CA HIS A 105 -15.12 0.27 -8.91
C HIS A 105 -14.47 1.02 -10.08
N GLN A 106 -13.42 1.80 -9.82
CA GLN A 106 -12.61 2.49 -10.83
C GLN A 106 -11.46 1.63 -11.36
N LEU A 107 -11.14 0.50 -10.74
CA LEU A 107 -10.18 -0.46 -11.30
C LEU A 107 -10.77 -1.13 -12.55
N PRO A 108 -9.94 -1.61 -13.50
CA PRO A 108 -10.42 -2.46 -14.60
C PRO A 108 -11.22 -3.66 -14.10
N ASP A 109 -12.20 -4.11 -14.89
CA ASP A 109 -13.10 -5.20 -14.48
C ASP A 109 -12.35 -6.51 -14.26
N GLU A 110 -11.33 -6.78 -15.08
CA GLU A 110 -10.46 -7.94 -14.96
C GLU A 110 -9.67 -7.92 -13.66
N LEU A 111 -9.17 -6.74 -13.25
CA LEU A 111 -8.50 -6.60 -11.95
C LEU A 111 -9.51 -6.76 -10.79
N GLN A 112 -10.69 -6.17 -10.88
CA GLN A 112 -11.73 -6.34 -9.86
C GLN A 112 -12.10 -7.82 -9.66
N ALA A 113 -12.13 -8.61 -10.74
CA ALA A 113 -12.48 -10.02 -10.72
C ALA A 113 -11.45 -10.91 -10.01
N ILE A 114 -10.18 -10.48 -9.94
CA ILE A 114 -9.11 -11.26 -9.32
C ILE A 114 -8.69 -10.76 -7.94
N VAL A 115 -9.16 -9.57 -7.52
CA VAL A 115 -8.83 -9.03 -6.20
C VAL A 115 -9.41 -9.91 -5.10
N MET A 116 -8.53 -10.37 -4.23
CA MET A 116 -8.86 -11.20 -3.10
C MET A 116 -8.86 -10.35 -1.81
N PRO A 117 -10.02 -10.18 -1.14
CA PRO A 117 -10.09 -9.38 0.07
C PRO A 117 -9.16 -9.93 1.17
N ARG A 118 -8.57 -9.02 1.93
CA ARG A 118 -7.71 -9.35 3.07
C ARG A 118 -8.36 -9.00 4.39
N VAL A 119 -8.04 -9.78 5.41
CA VAL A 119 -8.42 -9.47 6.79
C VAL A 119 -7.44 -8.46 7.37
N ILE A 120 -7.95 -7.39 7.96
CA ILE A 120 -7.18 -6.39 8.69
C ILE A 120 -7.69 -6.35 10.12
N LYS A 121 -6.77 -6.53 11.08
CA LYS A 121 -7.08 -6.43 12.51
C LYS A 121 -6.37 -5.24 13.14
N GLN A 122 -7.09 -4.53 14.00
CA GLN A 122 -6.54 -3.41 14.78
C GLN A 122 -6.94 -3.52 16.25
N LYS A 123 -5.96 -3.35 17.14
CA LYS A 123 -6.20 -3.28 18.59
C LYS A 123 -6.47 -1.84 19.02
N LEU A 124 -7.74 -1.53 19.29
CA LEU A 124 -8.19 -0.21 19.76
C LEU A 124 -8.49 -0.28 21.26
N GLY A 125 -7.49 0.07 22.07
CA GLY A 125 -7.55 -0.11 23.53
C GLY A 125 -7.59 -1.59 23.90
N SER A 126 -8.65 -2.02 24.59
CA SER A 126 -8.85 -3.44 24.95
C SER A 126 -9.59 -4.26 23.90
N LYS A 127 -10.07 -3.63 22.81
CA LYS A 127 -10.87 -4.28 21.78
C LYS A 127 -10.03 -4.56 20.54
N THR A 128 -10.17 -5.74 19.97
CA THR A 128 -9.72 -6.02 18.60
C THR A 128 -10.89 -5.79 17.65
N VAL A 129 -10.65 -4.99 16.61
CA VAL A 129 -11.57 -4.74 15.52
C VAL A 129 -11.03 -5.41 14.28
N GLU A 130 -11.89 -6.07 13.53
CA GLU A 130 -11.54 -6.80 12.32
C GLU A 130 -12.36 -6.28 11.13
N THR A 131 -11.70 -6.16 9.99
CA THR A 131 -12.29 -5.72 8.73
C THR A 131 -11.84 -6.63 7.59
N VAL A 132 -12.67 -6.76 6.56
CA VAL A 132 -12.34 -7.48 5.33
C VAL A 132 -12.39 -6.49 4.19
N ASP A 133 -11.23 -6.22 3.59
CA ASP A 133 -11.05 -5.11 2.66
C ASP A 133 -10.50 -5.60 1.32
N LYS A 134 -11.08 -5.10 0.23
CA LYS A 134 -10.58 -5.30 -1.13
C LYS A 134 -9.36 -4.40 -1.36
N LEU A 135 -9.49 -3.13 -0.97
CA LEU A 135 -8.46 -2.11 -1.04
C LEU A 135 -8.13 -1.57 0.36
N TRP A 136 -6.85 -1.31 0.61
CA TRP A 136 -6.35 -0.90 1.92
C TRP A 136 -5.18 0.06 1.81
N LEU A 137 -4.93 0.86 2.85
CA LEU A 137 -3.66 1.58 2.99
C LEU A 137 -2.70 0.75 3.84
N PRO A 138 -1.37 0.75 3.53
CA PRO A 138 -0.39 0.14 4.41
C PRO A 138 -0.50 0.68 5.83
N SER A 139 -0.30 -0.21 6.80
CA SER A 139 -0.12 0.18 8.18
C SER A 139 1.26 0.77 8.41
N HIS A 140 1.44 1.39 9.57
CA HIS A 140 2.73 1.85 10.04
C HIS A 140 3.69 0.68 10.19
N THR A 141 3.26 -0.43 10.76
CA THR A 141 4.10 -1.64 10.90
C THR A 141 4.43 -2.26 9.53
N GLU A 142 3.48 -2.31 8.60
CA GLU A 142 3.73 -2.75 7.21
C GLU A 142 4.77 -1.88 6.49
N MET A 143 4.83 -0.59 6.85
CA MET A 143 5.73 0.39 6.25
C MET A 143 7.11 0.45 6.92
N PHE A 144 7.17 0.41 8.24
CA PHE A 144 8.37 0.71 9.04
C PHE A 144 8.89 -0.45 9.88
N GLY A 145 8.13 -1.55 10.01
CA GLY A 145 8.43 -2.65 10.92
C GLY A 145 7.98 -2.39 12.36
N ALA A 146 8.11 -3.42 13.21
CA ALA A 146 7.57 -3.44 14.57
C ALA A 146 8.30 -2.51 15.55
N ASP A 147 9.53 -2.11 15.24
CA ASP A 147 10.36 -1.26 16.12
C ASP A 147 9.92 0.23 16.09
N ALA A 148 8.96 0.59 15.24
CA ALA A 148 8.45 1.94 15.11
C ALA A 148 7.20 2.12 16.01
N GLU A 149 7.39 2.65 17.22
CA GLU A 149 6.43 2.64 18.35
C GLU A 149 5.15 3.51 18.19
N TRP A 150 4.73 3.89 16.99
CA TRP A 150 3.68 4.91 16.82
C TRP A 150 2.27 4.35 16.64
N ALA A 151 2.18 3.09 16.22
CA ALA A 151 0.93 2.43 15.88
C ALA A 151 0.72 1.15 16.71
N PRO A 152 0.44 1.27 18.02
CA PRO A 152 0.20 0.10 18.87
C PRO A 152 -1.04 -0.72 18.46
N ALA A 153 -1.84 -0.23 17.52
CA ALA A 153 -2.99 -0.93 16.98
C ALA A 153 -2.62 -2.06 16.00
N ASP A 154 -1.43 -2.02 15.39
CA ASP A 154 -1.04 -2.90 14.27
C ASP A 154 -0.41 -4.22 14.78
N THR A 155 -1.16 -5.00 15.56
CA THR A 155 -0.60 -6.08 16.38
C THR A 155 -0.25 -7.38 15.64
N GLU A 156 -0.76 -7.58 14.42
CA GLU A 156 -0.52 -8.79 13.61
C GLU A 156 0.21 -8.47 12.29
N ASP A 157 0.58 -7.21 12.07
CA ASP A 157 1.23 -6.77 10.84
C ASP A 157 2.74 -7.02 10.88
N ALA A 158 3.33 -7.27 9.71
CA ALA A 158 4.78 -7.34 9.51
C ALA A 158 5.20 -6.40 8.38
N GLN A 159 6.46 -5.94 8.41
CA GLN A 159 6.96 -5.05 7.36
C GLN A 159 6.92 -5.73 5.99
N LEU A 160 6.33 -5.07 5.01
CA LEU A 160 6.28 -5.56 3.64
C LEU A 160 7.69 -5.53 3.03
N ALA A 161 8.04 -6.56 2.28
CA ALA A 161 9.36 -6.73 1.68
C ALA A 161 9.80 -5.52 0.83
N LEU A 162 8.85 -4.85 0.18
CA LEU A 162 9.09 -3.64 -0.61
C LEU A 162 9.62 -2.46 0.23
N PHE A 163 9.21 -2.32 1.48
CA PHE A 163 9.46 -1.11 2.28
C PHE A 163 10.70 -1.17 3.18
N ARG A 164 11.65 -2.07 2.86
CA ARG A 164 12.92 -2.24 3.59
C ARG A 164 13.83 -1.03 3.59
N THR A 165 13.67 -0.09 2.65
CA THR A 165 14.52 1.10 2.54
C THR A 165 13.70 2.37 2.65
N GLU A 166 14.30 3.46 3.11
CA GLU A 166 13.63 4.76 3.12
C GLU A 166 13.20 5.21 1.72
N ARG A 167 14.05 4.97 0.73
CA ARG A 167 13.76 5.32 -0.67
C ARG A 167 12.52 4.61 -1.21
N SER A 168 12.29 3.34 -0.84
CA SER A 168 11.12 2.61 -1.33
C SER A 168 9.80 3.06 -0.68
N ARG A 169 9.86 3.91 0.35
CA ARG A 169 8.69 4.54 0.98
C ARG A 169 8.38 5.92 0.41
N VAL A 170 9.26 6.52 -0.39
CA VAL A 170 9.01 7.82 -1.02
C VAL A 170 8.01 7.64 -2.16
N LYS A 171 7.02 8.53 -2.22
CA LYS A 171 6.02 8.58 -3.30
C LYS A 171 5.88 10.00 -3.81
N GLU A 172 5.65 10.12 -5.10
CA GLU A 172 5.22 11.33 -5.76
C GLU A 172 3.69 11.38 -5.82
N CYS A 173 3.13 12.58 -5.71
CA CYS A 173 1.73 12.82 -6.03
C CYS A 173 1.65 13.80 -7.21
N ALA A 174 0.67 13.62 -8.10
CA ALA A 174 0.56 14.36 -9.36
C ALA A 174 0.64 15.89 -9.17
N GLY A 175 1.64 16.51 -9.80
CA GLY A 175 1.87 17.97 -9.74
C GLY A 175 2.49 18.49 -8.44
N ARG A 176 2.90 17.63 -7.51
CA ARG A 176 3.48 18.01 -6.21
C ARG A 176 4.92 17.53 -6.00
N GLY A 177 5.41 16.64 -6.86
CA GLY A 177 6.67 15.93 -6.63
C GLY A 177 6.54 14.96 -5.46
N THR A 178 7.63 14.71 -4.73
CA THR A 178 7.61 13.85 -3.54
C THR A 178 6.73 14.45 -2.46
N TRP A 179 5.81 13.65 -1.93
CA TRP A 179 4.72 14.17 -1.12
C TRP A 179 4.32 13.25 0.03
N TRP A 180 3.51 13.81 0.91
CA TRP A 180 2.96 13.12 2.06
C TRP A 180 1.79 12.23 1.68
N TYR A 181 1.73 11.03 2.25
CA TYR A 181 0.61 10.11 2.03
C TYR A 181 0.25 9.32 3.27
N TRP A 182 -1.02 8.93 3.34
CA TRP A 182 -1.62 8.31 4.51
C TRP A 182 -1.23 6.85 4.73
N LEU A 183 -1.26 6.43 6.01
CA LEU A 183 -1.23 5.04 6.46
C LEU A 183 -2.50 4.75 7.28
N ARG A 184 -2.99 3.50 7.28
CA ARG A 184 -4.25 3.14 7.97
C ARG A 184 -4.19 3.21 9.51
N SER A 185 -3.00 3.35 10.06
CA SER A 185 -2.77 3.21 11.50
C SER A 185 -3.17 4.46 12.27
N PRO A 186 -4.07 4.36 13.27
CA PRO A 186 -4.31 5.47 14.18
C PRO A 186 -3.07 5.74 15.03
N PHE A 187 -2.76 7.01 15.28
CA PHE A 187 -1.65 7.37 16.14
C PHE A 187 -2.01 7.10 17.61
N GLY A 188 -1.20 6.31 18.32
CA GLY A 188 -1.52 5.88 19.69
C GLY A 188 -1.60 7.02 20.72
N SER A 189 -0.89 8.13 20.49
CA SER A 189 -0.81 9.25 21.46
C SER A 189 -1.72 10.44 21.13
N SER A 190 -2.61 10.31 20.15
CA SER A 190 -3.57 11.36 19.76
C SER A 190 -4.92 10.75 19.43
N SER A 191 -6.02 11.37 19.86
CA SER A 191 -7.37 10.96 19.45
C SER A 191 -7.81 11.55 18.10
N ALA A 192 -6.95 12.37 17.48
CA ALA A 192 -7.26 13.16 16.29
C ALA A 192 -6.44 12.77 15.05
N SER A 193 -5.42 11.91 15.20
CA SER A 193 -4.38 11.73 14.20
C SER A 193 -4.22 10.30 13.69
N PHE A 194 -3.77 10.18 12.44
CA PHE A 194 -3.30 8.93 11.84
C PHE A 194 -1.82 9.06 11.44
N CYS A 195 -1.18 7.91 11.31
CA CYS A 195 0.16 7.79 10.77
C CYS A 195 0.19 8.13 9.27
N ARG A 196 1.32 8.64 8.80
CA ARG A 196 1.59 8.98 7.41
C ARG A 196 3.07 8.82 7.13
N VAL A 197 3.45 8.90 5.86
CA VAL A 197 4.85 8.97 5.45
C VAL A 197 5.19 10.42 5.09
N TYR A 198 6.38 10.86 5.52
CA TYR A 198 6.95 12.16 5.16
C TYR A 198 7.43 12.13 3.69
N SER A 199 7.56 13.26 3.00
CA SER A 199 8.04 13.29 1.60
C SER A 199 9.46 12.73 1.41
N GLY A 200 10.24 12.63 2.49
CA GLY A 200 11.55 11.97 2.51
C GLY A 200 11.52 10.46 2.81
N GLY A 201 10.36 9.87 3.12
CA GLY A 201 10.23 8.44 3.43
C GLY A 201 10.28 8.08 4.93
N SER A 202 10.36 9.09 5.82
CA SER A 202 10.30 8.92 7.27
C SER A 202 8.87 8.84 7.80
N ALA A 203 8.68 8.31 9.00
CA ALA A 203 7.37 8.28 9.65
C ALA A 203 6.95 9.68 10.10
N TYR A 204 5.68 10.03 9.90
CA TYR A 204 5.06 11.22 10.50
C TYR A 204 3.59 10.95 10.91
N THR A 205 2.94 11.88 11.59
CA THR A 205 1.50 11.80 11.89
C THR A 205 0.81 13.10 11.50
N SER A 206 -0.51 13.09 11.31
CA SER A 206 -1.24 14.33 11.06
C SER A 206 -2.71 14.21 11.45
N GLY A 207 -3.36 15.35 11.61
CA GLY A 207 -4.79 15.44 11.90
C GLY A 207 -5.60 14.78 10.78
N ALA A 208 -6.56 13.95 11.17
CA ALA A 208 -7.28 13.07 10.25
C ALA A 208 -8.07 13.80 9.16
N SER A 209 -8.41 15.09 9.35
CA SER A 209 -9.16 15.89 8.37
C SER A 209 -8.30 16.61 7.33
N ILE A 210 -6.98 16.49 7.39
CA ILE A 210 -6.08 17.09 6.39
C ILE A 210 -6.06 16.20 5.14
N SER A 211 -6.05 16.79 3.94
CA SER A 211 -5.92 16.00 2.71
C SER A 211 -4.45 15.74 2.38
N TYR A 212 -4.11 14.47 2.11
CA TYR A 212 -2.79 14.03 1.66
C TYR A 212 -2.94 12.96 0.58
N GLY A 213 -1.81 12.54 0.01
CA GLY A 213 -1.73 11.48 -0.97
C GLY A 213 -2.32 10.16 -0.50
N VAL A 214 -2.82 9.39 -1.45
CA VAL A 214 -3.39 8.07 -1.24
C VAL A 214 -2.61 7.07 -2.08
N ALA A 215 -1.98 6.09 -1.42
CA ALA A 215 -1.31 4.98 -2.07
C ALA A 215 -1.85 3.67 -1.49
N PHE A 216 -2.93 3.17 -2.09
CA PHE A 216 -3.59 1.95 -1.65
C PHE A 216 -2.93 0.70 -2.22
N GLY A 217 -3.26 -0.43 -1.63
CA GLY A 217 -2.94 -1.75 -2.13
C GLY A 217 -4.12 -2.69 -2.21
N PHE A 218 -3.85 -3.84 -2.82
CA PHE A 218 -4.75 -4.97 -2.96
C PHE A 218 -3.94 -6.27 -2.95
N CYS A 219 -4.61 -7.41 -2.81
CA CYS A 219 -3.99 -8.73 -2.98
C CYS A 219 -4.77 -9.51 -4.05
N ILE A 220 -4.11 -10.46 -4.69
CA ILE A 220 -4.70 -11.39 -5.67
C ILE A 220 -4.51 -12.84 -5.25
#